data_AF-A0A0G4LXF6-F1
#
_entry.id   AF-A0A0G4LXF6-F1
#
_cell.length_a   1.000
_cell.length_b   1.000
_cell.length_c   1.000
_cell.angle_alpha   90.00
_cell.angle_beta   90.00
_cell.angle_gamma   90.00
#
_symmetry.space_group_name_H-M   'P 1'
#
loop_
_entity.id
_entity.type
_entity.pdbx_description
1 polymer ?
#
loop_
_entity_poly.entity_id
_entity_poly.type
_entity_poly.pdbx_seq_one_letter_code
_entity_poly.pdbx_strand_id
1 'polypeptide(L)'
;MNISSSTAFRCSAPAPSLCAGLRSKVQDGIFFVGDIGCVLCILGVIIQSLAESAMAILGCKLVSTLGLGLGHVLAPVFVAEIAPDELRGVYFTLTNTMIVSGQWGCALVAYGGSFIASD
;
A
#
# COMPACT_ATOMS: atom_id res chain seq x y z
N MET A 1 -37.97 -15.60 -12.23
CA MET A 1 -36.55 -16.04 -12.23
C MET A 1 -35.74 -14.93 -11.58
N ASN A 2 -35.77 -14.89 -10.25
CA ASN A 2 -34.70 -15.33 -9.34
C ASN A 2 -33.69 -14.20 -9.06
N ILE A 3 -34.12 -13.27 -8.19
CA ILE A 3 -33.25 -12.36 -7.44
C ILE A 3 -33.07 -12.86 -5.99
N SER A 4 -33.38 -14.14 -5.75
CA SER A 4 -33.51 -14.76 -4.42
C SER A 4 -32.34 -15.69 -4.08
N SER A 5 -31.15 -15.48 -4.66
CA SER A 5 -30.00 -16.36 -4.42
C SER A 5 -28.68 -15.67 -4.05
N SER A 6 -28.48 -14.37 -4.35
CA SER A 6 -27.24 -13.66 -3.92
C SER A 6 -27.35 -12.92 -2.57
N THR A 7 -28.49 -12.99 -1.89
CA THR A 7 -28.61 -12.58 -0.47
C THR A 7 -28.26 -13.70 0.51
N ALA A 8 -27.91 -14.90 0.02
CA ALA A 8 -27.64 -16.09 0.83
C ALA A 8 -26.30 -16.08 1.61
N PHE A 9 -25.43 -15.08 1.43
CA PHE A 9 -24.24 -14.91 2.29
C PHE A 9 -24.41 -13.86 3.40
N ARG A 10 -25.64 -13.39 3.67
CA ARG A 10 -25.91 -12.47 4.81
C ARG A 10 -26.43 -13.16 6.09
N CYS A 11 -26.54 -14.49 6.15
CA CYS A 11 -27.23 -15.17 7.25
C CYS A 11 -26.44 -16.28 7.97
N SER A 12 -25.15 -16.10 8.28
CA SER A 12 -24.51 -16.91 9.33
C SER A 12 -23.32 -16.21 10.03
N ALA A 13 -23.56 -15.01 10.57
CA ALA A 13 -22.84 -14.49 11.73
C ALA A 13 -23.70 -13.39 12.39
N PRO A 14 -23.87 -13.38 13.72
CA PRO A 14 -24.72 -12.42 14.41
C PRO A 14 -24.06 -11.01 14.39
N ALA A 15 -24.89 -9.98 14.26
CA ALA A 15 -24.60 -8.54 14.42
C ALA A 15 -24.02 -7.77 13.21
N PRO A 16 -24.86 -7.23 12.30
CA PRO A 16 -24.46 -6.20 11.34
C PRO A 16 -23.88 -4.93 11.99
N SER A 17 -24.17 -4.65 13.27
CA SER A 17 -23.57 -3.54 14.03
C SER A 17 -22.18 -3.84 14.58
N LEU A 18 -21.88 -5.10 14.93
CA LEU A 18 -20.56 -5.53 15.42
C LEU A 18 -19.58 -5.66 14.24
N CYS A 19 -20.05 -6.21 13.11
CA CYS A 19 -19.26 -6.24 11.87
C CYS A 19 -18.98 -4.83 11.33
N ALA A 20 -19.94 -3.91 11.38
CA ALA A 20 -19.70 -2.51 11.00
C ALA A 20 -18.71 -1.80 11.95
N GLY A 21 -18.78 -2.06 13.26
CA GLY A 21 -17.88 -1.50 14.27
C GLY A 21 -16.46 -2.08 14.25
N LEU A 22 -16.31 -3.36 13.95
CA LEU A 22 -15.00 -4.01 13.78
C LEU A 22 -14.31 -3.52 12.48
N ARG A 23 -15.11 -3.30 11.44
CA ARG A 23 -14.66 -2.79 10.15
C ARG A 23 -14.17 -1.34 10.23
N SER A 24 -14.84 -0.47 10.99
CA SER A 24 -14.34 0.87 11.26
C SER A 24 -13.06 0.85 12.10
N LYS A 25 -12.99 0.03 13.17
CA LYS A 25 -11.78 -0.12 13.99
C LYS A 25 -10.55 -0.64 13.22
N VAL A 26 -10.75 -1.57 12.29
CA VAL A 26 -9.69 -2.08 11.40
C VAL A 26 -9.28 -1.05 10.35
N GLN A 27 -10.23 -0.32 9.78
CA GLN A 27 -9.96 0.73 8.80
C GLN A 27 -9.19 1.91 9.40
N ASP A 28 -9.56 2.33 10.62
CA ASP A 28 -8.87 3.37 11.37
C ASP A 28 -7.42 2.96 11.70
N GLY A 29 -7.21 1.69 12.07
CA GLY A 29 -5.87 1.13 12.29
C GLY A 29 -5.01 1.09 11.02
N ILE A 30 -5.60 0.72 9.88
CA ILE A 30 -4.94 0.67 8.57
C ILE A 30 -4.44 2.05 8.13
N PHE A 31 -5.24 3.10 8.34
CA PHE A 31 -4.87 4.45 7.94
C PHE A 31 -3.72 4.99 8.81
N PHE A 32 -3.75 4.68 10.12
CA PHE A 32 -2.69 5.07 11.06
C PHE A 32 -1.35 4.38 10.74
N VAL A 33 -1.38 3.10 10.37
CA VAL A 33 -0.17 2.38 9.93
C VAL A 33 0.37 2.95 8.62
N GLY A 34 -0.51 3.38 7.70
CA GLY A 34 -0.12 4.04 6.45
C GLY A 34 0.60 5.38 6.68
N ASP A 35 0.06 6.22 7.57
CA ASP A 35 0.65 7.51 7.92
C ASP A 35 2.03 7.35 8.58
N ILE A 36 2.14 6.44 9.55
CA ILE A 36 3.42 6.08 10.19
C ILE A 36 4.42 5.57 9.14
N GLY A 37 3.97 4.74 8.19
CA GLY A 37 4.80 4.23 7.10
C GLY A 37 5.36 5.33 6.21
N CYS A 38 4.55 6.32 5.85
CA CYS A 38 4.99 7.49 5.06
C CYS A 38 6.07 8.31 5.79
N VAL A 39 5.88 8.57 7.09
CA VAL A 39 6.88 9.29 7.90
C VAL A 39 8.19 8.52 7.95
N LEU A 40 8.12 7.20 8.13
CA LEU A 40 9.30 6.31 8.14
C LEU A 40 10.04 6.31 6.80
N CYS A 41 9.32 6.31 5.67
CA CYS A 41 9.91 6.41 4.34
C CYS A 41 10.63 7.74 4.11
N ILE A 42 10.02 8.85 4.51
CA ILE A 42 10.61 10.19 4.36
C ILE A 42 11.87 10.31 5.21
N LEU A 43 11.83 9.86 6.47
CA LEU A 43 12.99 9.86 7.35
C LEU A 43 14.12 8.99 6.79
N GLY A 44 13.80 7.80 6.28
CA GLY A 44 14.80 6.90 5.70
C GLY A 44 15.50 7.49 4.47
N VAL A 45 14.78 8.19 3.59
CA VAL A 45 15.36 8.90 2.43
C VAL A 45 16.22 10.10 2.83
N ILE A 46 15.80 10.86 3.84
CA ILE A 46 16.59 12.01 4.34
C ILE A 46 17.91 11.51 4.94
N ILE A 47 17.87 10.49 5.80
CA ILE A 47 19.08 9.94 6.43
C ILE A 47 19.98 9.29 5.36
N GLN A 48 19.38 8.65 4.35
CA GLN A 48 20.09 8.08 3.21
C GLN A 48 20.89 9.13 2.44
N SER A 49 20.39 10.36 2.32
CA SER A 49 21.07 11.45 1.59
C SER A 49 22.34 11.98 2.29
N LEU A 50 22.46 11.75 3.59
CA LEU A 50 23.59 12.20 4.42
C LEU A 50 24.57 11.06 4.78
N ALA A 51 24.28 9.83 4.35
CA ALA A 51 25.04 8.65 4.75
C ALA A 51 26.22 8.35 3.80
N GLU A 52 27.45 8.47 4.31
CA GLU A 52 28.68 8.14 3.56
C GLU A 52 29.14 6.69 3.69
N SER A 53 28.62 5.92 4.67
CA SER A 53 29.04 4.53 4.91
C SER A 53 28.08 3.50 4.31
N ALA A 54 28.61 2.48 3.64
CA ALA A 54 27.82 1.43 2.97
C ALA A 54 26.83 0.71 3.90
N MET A 55 27.23 0.50 5.16
CA MET A 55 26.36 -0.10 6.19
C MET A 55 25.19 0.81 6.57
N ALA A 56 25.41 2.12 6.65
CA ALA A 56 24.35 3.08 6.95
C ALA A 56 23.34 3.19 5.80
N ILE A 57 23.79 3.13 4.54
CA ILE A 57 22.93 3.08 3.36
C ILE A 57 22.02 1.84 3.38
N LEU A 58 22.57 0.66 3.67
CA LEU A 58 21.78 -0.57 3.78
C LEU A 58 20.74 -0.49 4.91
N GLY A 59 21.13 0.03 6.07
CA GLY A 59 20.21 0.25 7.19
C GLY A 59 19.04 1.17 6.84
N CYS A 60 19.31 2.30 6.19
CA CYS A 60 18.28 3.26 5.79
C CYS A 60 17.35 2.73 4.70
N LYS A 61 17.89 1.97 3.73
CA LYS A 61 17.07 1.31 2.70
C LYS A 61 16.12 0.30 3.30
N LEU A 62 16.58 -0.53 4.24
CA LEU A 62 15.71 -1.49 4.94
C LEU A 62 14.58 -0.79 5.69
N VAL A 63 14.89 0.28 6.43
CA VAL A 63 13.89 1.07 7.16
C VAL A 63 12.86 1.69 6.19
N SER A 64 13.31 2.22 5.05
CA SER A 64 12.44 2.80 4.02
C SER A 64 11.57 1.75 3.33
N THR A 65 12.12 0.57 3.01
CA THR A 65 11.35 -0.50 2.36
C THR A 65 10.37 -1.17 3.30
N LEU A 66 10.64 -1.21 4.61
CA LEU A 66 9.66 -1.68 5.59
C LEU A 66 8.42 -0.78 5.65
N GLY A 67 8.61 0.55 5.64
CA GLY A 67 7.49 1.50 5.58
C GLY A 67 6.64 1.34 4.31
N LEU A 68 7.31 1.20 3.16
CA LEU A 68 6.64 0.99 1.88
C LEU A 68 5.92 -0.38 1.82
N GLY A 69 6.55 -1.42 2.36
CA GLY A 69 6.02 -2.78 2.40
C GLY A 69 4.73 -2.87 3.21
N LEU A 70 4.67 -2.21 4.37
CA LEU A 70 3.44 -2.12 5.15
C LEU A 70 2.31 -1.46 4.34
N GLY A 71 2.56 -0.29 3.73
CA GLY A 71 1.54 0.39 2.90
C GLY A 71 1.05 -0.44 1.70
N HIS A 72 1.96 -1.20 1.08
CA HIS A 72 1.66 -2.00 -0.10
C HIS A 72 0.71 -3.17 0.18
N VAL A 73 0.82 -3.79 1.36
CA VAL A 73 -0.07 -4.89 1.76
C VAL A 73 -1.44 -4.35 2.17
N LEU A 74 -1.52 -3.12 2.70
CA LEU A 74 -2.77 -2.50 3.15
C LEU A 74 -3.62 -1.93 2.00
N ALA A 75 -2.98 -1.46 0.92
CA ALA A 75 -3.67 -0.86 -0.23
C ALA A 75 -4.75 -1.77 -0.89
N PRO A 76 -4.47 -3.03 -1.27
CA PRO A 76 -5.49 -3.91 -1.85
C PRO A 76 -6.53 -4.35 -0.82
N VAL A 77 -6.20 -4.37 0.47
CA VAL A 77 -7.13 -4.72 1.55
C VAL A 77 -8.19 -3.64 1.72
N PHE A 78 -7.79 -2.37 1.76
CA PHE A 78 -8.72 -1.25 1.85
C PHE A 78 -9.67 -1.20 0.64
N VAL A 79 -9.11 -1.41 -0.56
CA VAL A 79 -9.88 -1.48 -1.80
C VAL A 79 -10.86 -2.65 -1.80
N ALA A 80 -10.45 -3.82 -1.31
CA ALA A 80 -11.32 -5.00 -1.22
C ALA A 80 -12.47 -4.81 -0.23
N GLU A 81 -12.28 -3.99 0.82
CA GLU A 81 -13.34 -3.67 1.76
C GLU A 81 -14.36 -2.69 1.17
N ILE A 82 -13.95 -1.74 0.32
CA ILE A 82 -14.83 -0.69 -0.23
C ILE A 82 -15.50 -1.09 -1.56
N ALA A 83 -14.87 -1.97 -2.33
CA ALA A 83 -15.32 -2.28 -3.68
C ALA A 83 -16.60 -3.14 -3.73
N PRO A 84 -17.55 -2.84 -4.63
CA PRO A 84 -18.67 -3.73 -4.94
C PRO A 84 -18.17 -5.00 -5.65
N ASP A 85 -18.86 -6.13 -5.40
CA ASP A 85 -18.41 -7.48 -5.80
C ASP A 85 -18.10 -7.63 -7.31
N GLU A 86 -18.81 -6.88 -8.16
CA GLU A 86 -18.67 -6.94 -9.62
C GLU A 86 -17.42 -6.23 -10.16
N LEU A 87 -16.86 -5.27 -9.41
CA LEU A 87 -15.73 -4.42 -9.86
C LEU A 87 -14.43 -4.69 -9.10
N ARG A 88 -14.42 -5.60 -8.12
CA ARG A 88 -13.26 -5.84 -7.24
C ARG A 88 -11.97 -6.16 -8.00
N GLY A 89 -12.07 -6.85 -9.14
CA GLY A 89 -10.92 -7.15 -10.01
C GLY A 89 -10.34 -5.92 -10.74
N VAL A 90 -11.18 -4.96 -11.13
CA VAL A 90 -10.75 -3.73 -11.81
C VAL A 90 -9.96 -2.85 -10.85
N TYR A 91 -10.42 -2.69 -9.62
CA TYR A 91 -9.68 -1.90 -8.64
C TYR A 91 -8.36 -2.57 -8.23
N PHE A 92 -8.31 -3.89 -8.14
CA PHE A 92 -7.07 -4.61 -7.82
C PHE A 92 -6.01 -4.46 -8.93
N THR A 93 -6.43 -4.56 -10.19
CA THR A 93 -5.51 -4.36 -11.33
C THR A 93 -5.02 -2.92 -11.41
N LEU A 94 -5.88 -1.94 -11.17
CA LEU A 94 -5.51 -0.52 -11.17
C LEU A 94 -4.46 -0.17 -10.11
N THR A 95 -4.58 -0.74 -8.91
CA THR A 95 -3.56 -0.61 -7.85
C THR A 95 -2.21 -1.18 -8.31
N ASN A 96 -2.19 -2.40 -8.88
CA ASN A 96 -0.97 -3.03 -9.37
C ASN A 96 -0.31 -2.21 -10.50
N THR A 97 -1.10 -1.68 -11.44
CA THR A 97 -0.60 -0.83 -12.53
C THR A 97 0.04 0.46 -12.01
N MET A 98 -0.54 1.08 -10.97
CA MET A 98 0.04 2.29 -10.37
C MET A 98 1.41 2.01 -9.74
N ILE A 99 1.58 0.89 -9.06
CA ILE A 99 2.88 0.49 -8.48
C ILE A 99 3.94 0.31 -9.58
N VAL A 100 3.59 -0.43 -10.65
CA VAL A 100 4.52 -0.67 -11.77
C VAL A 100 4.91 0.65 -12.44
N SER A 101 3.97 1.57 -12.63
CA SER A 101 4.27 2.90 -13.19
C SER A 101 5.25 3.69 -12.33
N GLY A 102 5.16 3.59 -11.00
CA GLY A 102 6.10 4.21 -10.07
C GLY A 102 7.50 3.61 -10.15
N GLN A 103 7.62 2.27 -10.22
CA GLN A 103 8.92 1.61 -10.39
C GLN A 103 9.59 1.99 -11.70
N TRP A 104 8.81 2.09 -12.78
CA TRP A 104 9.30 2.53 -14.09
C TRP A 104 9.81 3.98 -14.05
N GLY A 105 9.09 4.87 -13.37
CA GLY A 105 9.52 6.26 -13.16
C GLY A 105 10.83 6.36 -12.36
N CYS A 106 10.96 5.60 -11.27
CA CYS A 106 12.21 5.55 -10.50
C CYS A 106 13.40 5.06 -11.34
N ALA A 107 13.19 4.03 -12.17
CA ALA A 107 14.22 3.51 -13.07
C ALA A 107 14.64 4.55 -14.13
N LEU A 108 13.68 5.29 -14.69
CA LEU A 108 13.96 6.36 -15.65
C LEU A 108 14.79 7.51 -15.04
N VAL A 109 14.44 7.94 -13.82
CA VAL A 109 15.20 8.98 -13.10
C VAL A 109 16.61 8.49 -12.76
N ALA A 110 16.76 7.24 -12.33
CA ALA A 110 18.07 6.64 -12.06
C ALA A 110 18.93 6.55 -13.33
N TYR A 111 18.31 6.20 -14.47
CA TYR A 111 18.99 6.19 -15.76
C TYR A 111 19.43 7.61 -16.16
N GLY A 112 18.56 8.61 -16.04
CA GLY A 112 18.89 10.02 -16.31
C GLY A 112 20.02 10.55 -15.44
N GLY A 113 20.00 10.26 -14.14
CA GLY A 113 21.08 10.65 -13.21
C GLY A 113 22.43 9.99 -13.51
N SER A 114 22.42 8.82 -14.14
CA SER A 114 23.65 8.10 -14.50
C SER A 114 24.45 8.81 -15.60
N PHE A 115 23.80 9.58 -16.48
CA PHE A 115 24.49 10.37 -17.51
C PHE A 115 25.22 11.59 -16.96
N ILE A 116 24.71 12.19 -15.88
CA ILE A 116 25.34 13.35 -15.21
C ILE A 116 26.57 12.94 -14.41
N ALA A 117 26.65 11.68 -13.98
CA ALA A 117 27.79 11.16 -13.23
C ALA A 117 28.95 10.68 -14.12
N SER A 118 28.75 10.62 -15.45
CA SER A 118 29.73 10.10 -16.42
C SER A 118 30.54 11.17 -17.17
N ASP A 119 30.30 12.47 -16.88
CA ASP A 119 31.14 13.61 -17.28
C ASP A 119 32.01 14.08 -16.10
#